data_AF-A0A2S9XBU6-F1
#
_entry.id   AF-A0A2S9XBU6-F1
#
_cell.length_a   1.000
_cell.length_b   1.000
_cell.length_c   1.000
_cell.angle_alpha   90.00
_cell.angle_beta   90.00
_cell.angle_gamma   90.00
#
_symmetry.space_group_name_H-M   'P 1'
#
loop_
_entity.id
_entity.type
_entity.pdbx_description
1 polymer ?
#
loop_
_entity_poly.entity_id
_entity_poly.type
_entity_poly.pdbx_seq_one_letter_code
_entity_poly.pdbx_strand_id
1 'polypeptide(L)'
;MRLAVDLTIRERVAGFDPAAFWQKAPGREQWRSMVAKYEALDAAAKLSEGPRGADYKLALADLASRWPGGLREGELIGPARVAKRLRAASAGLAQPERPRADWPDEAARAVLCWAELHDLIRDQLAFRRALSPGLAPSTEAFAAWTQAAARTPRWPDPARLPAIVGAKLRVRGAYLWLAARSGLDLPSLNGLLLARAGHWDRRPDDPSWAHSP
;
A
#
# COMPACT_ATOMS: atom_id res chain seq x y z
N MET A 1 3.07 7.53 23.87
CA MET A 1 3.96 8.39 23.07
C MET A 1 3.38 8.49 21.65
N ARG A 2 2.81 9.64 21.27
CA ARG A 2 2.34 9.87 19.89
C ARG A 2 3.55 10.28 19.07
N LEU A 3 4.03 9.40 18.18
CA LEU A 3 4.82 9.86 17.05
C LEU A 3 3.79 10.45 16.07
N ALA A 4 3.58 11.76 16.12
CA ALA A 4 3.11 12.44 14.93
C ALA A 4 4.21 12.19 13.89
N VAL A 5 3.93 11.37 12.88
CA VAL A 5 4.91 11.10 11.83
C VAL A 5 5.05 12.41 11.06
N ASP A 6 6.13 13.13 11.30
CA ASP A 6 6.50 14.26 10.45
C ASP A 6 6.92 13.68 9.10
N LEU A 7 6.02 13.80 8.12
CA LEU A 7 6.21 13.20 6.81
C LEU A 7 7.03 14.18 5.95
N THR A 8 8.35 13.97 5.95
CA THR A 8 9.24 14.66 5.00
C THR A 8 8.99 14.12 3.60
N ILE A 9 8.16 14.83 2.84
CA ILE A 9 7.86 14.55 1.43
C ILE A 9 8.88 15.28 0.56
N ARG A 10 9.67 14.52 -0.20
CA ARG A 10 10.66 15.06 -1.15
C ARG A 10 11.00 14.05 -2.23
N GLU A 11 11.64 14.51 -3.31
CA GLU A 11 12.19 13.60 -4.30
C GLU A 11 13.30 12.76 -3.67
N ARG A 12 13.11 11.43 -3.66
CA ARG A 12 14.08 10.47 -3.10
C ARG A 12 14.79 9.65 -4.16
N VAL A 13 14.16 9.54 -5.32
CA VAL A 13 14.69 8.89 -6.51
C VAL A 13 14.53 9.88 -7.65
N ALA A 14 15.64 10.27 -8.28
CA ALA A 14 15.67 11.26 -9.35
C ALA A 14 14.65 10.94 -10.46
N GLY A 15 13.89 11.93 -10.92
CA GLY A 15 12.82 11.76 -11.91
C GLY A 15 11.50 11.24 -11.35
N PHE A 16 11.29 11.25 -10.02
CA PHE A 16 9.94 11.14 -9.44
C PHE A 16 9.46 12.52 -9.01
N ASP A 17 8.18 12.77 -9.21
CA ASP A 17 7.50 13.96 -8.71
C ASP A 17 6.50 13.57 -7.60
N PRO A 18 6.91 13.65 -6.31
CA PRO A 18 5.99 13.44 -5.21
C PRO A 18 4.80 14.40 -5.23
N ALA A 19 4.96 15.62 -5.75
CA ALA A 19 3.85 16.57 -5.83
C ALA A 19 2.77 16.03 -6.76
N ALA A 20 3.12 15.47 -7.92
CA ALA A 20 2.16 14.81 -8.81
C ALA A 20 1.41 13.65 -8.12
N PHE A 21 2.08 12.87 -7.26
CA PHE A 21 1.40 11.84 -6.47
C PHE A 21 0.38 12.45 -5.50
N TRP A 22 0.76 13.48 -4.76
CA TRP A 22 -0.09 14.09 -3.73
C TRP A 22 -1.19 15.02 -4.32
N GLN A 23 -1.00 15.60 -5.50
CA GLN A 23 -2.01 16.45 -6.14
C GLN A 23 -3.12 15.66 -6.84
N LYS A 24 -2.87 14.39 -7.15
CA LYS A 24 -3.88 13.54 -7.80
C LYS A 24 -4.98 13.15 -6.81
N ALA A 25 -6.24 13.37 -7.19
CA ALA A 25 -7.41 12.85 -6.48
C ALA A 25 -7.53 11.32 -6.64
N PRO A 26 -7.82 10.57 -5.56
CA PRO A 26 -8.14 9.14 -5.68
C PRO A 26 -9.50 8.96 -6.34
N GLY A 27 -9.63 7.98 -7.22
CA GLY A 27 -10.92 7.69 -7.84
C GLY A 27 -11.97 7.25 -6.80
N ARG A 28 -13.25 7.55 -7.06
CA ARG A 28 -14.38 7.12 -6.19
C ARG A 28 -14.35 5.63 -5.85
N GLU A 29 -13.97 4.77 -6.80
CA GLU A 29 -13.84 3.32 -6.57
C GLU A 29 -12.72 2.96 -5.59
N GLN A 30 -11.61 3.71 -5.56
CA GLN A 30 -10.55 3.49 -4.58
C GLN A 30 -11.07 3.78 -3.17
N TRP A 31 -11.79 4.89 -2.98
CA TRP A 31 -12.43 5.19 -1.70
C TRP A 31 -13.45 4.14 -1.29
N ARG A 32 -14.33 3.71 -2.20
CA ARG A 32 -15.32 2.65 -1.94
C ARG A 32 -14.64 1.35 -1.52
N SER A 33 -13.57 0.96 -2.21
CA SER A 33 -12.77 -0.22 -1.86
C SER A 33 -12.17 -0.11 -0.45
N MET A 34 -11.68 1.07 -0.07
CA MET A 34 -11.13 1.31 1.26
C MET A 34 -12.18 1.33 2.37
N VAL A 35 -13.38 1.85 2.12
CA VAL A 35 -14.51 1.73 3.06
C VAL A 35 -14.82 0.25 3.30
N ALA A 36 -15.07 -0.51 2.23
CA ALA A 36 -15.37 -1.94 2.31
C ALA A 36 -14.28 -2.74 3.02
N LYS A 37 -13.01 -2.39 2.83
CA LYS A 37 -11.88 -3.00 3.54
C LYS A 37 -12.00 -2.82 5.05
N TYR A 38 -12.21 -1.58 5.51
CA TYR A 38 -12.23 -1.29 6.94
C TYR A 38 -13.50 -1.81 7.61
N GLU A 39 -14.63 -1.85 6.91
CA GLU A 39 -15.84 -2.55 7.35
C GLU A 39 -15.57 -4.06 7.51
N ALA A 40 -14.90 -4.69 6.55
CA ALA A 40 -14.55 -6.11 6.63
C ALA A 40 -13.57 -6.40 7.77
N LEU A 41 -12.59 -5.52 8.03
CA LEU A 41 -11.68 -5.65 9.17
C LEU A 41 -12.40 -5.51 10.51
N ASP A 42 -13.36 -4.58 10.61
CA ASP A 42 -14.19 -4.40 11.80
C ASP A 42 -15.10 -5.61 12.05
N ALA A 43 -15.73 -6.14 11.00
CA ALA A 43 -16.55 -7.35 11.06
C ALA A 43 -15.72 -8.58 11.47
N ALA A 44 -14.53 -8.77 10.90
CA ALA A 44 -13.64 -9.86 11.26
C ALA A 44 -13.15 -9.76 12.71
N ALA A 45 -12.90 -8.54 13.22
CA ALA A 45 -12.54 -8.33 14.62
C ALA A 45 -13.66 -8.78 15.56
N LYS A 46 -14.92 -8.43 15.26
CA LYS A 46 -16.10 -8.87 16.03
C LYS A 46 -16.26 -10.39 16.02
N LEU A 47 -16.07 -11.04 14.87
CA LEU A 47 -16.08 -12.51 14.77
C LEU A 47 -14.99 -13.17 15.61
N SER A 48 -13.86 -12.48 15.86
CA SER A 48 -12.76 -13.01 16.65
C SER A 48 -13.00 -12.99 18.17
N GLU A 49 -14.03 -12.27 18.62
CA GLU A 49 -14.49 -12.24 20.03
C GLU A 49 -15.28 -13.49 20.41
N GLY A 50 -15.84 -14.20 19.42
CA GLY A 50 -16.51 -15.50 19.58
C GLY A 50 -15.65 -16.70 19.18
N PRO A 51 -16.23 -17.92 19.14
CA PRO A 51 -15.54 -19.10 18.62
C PRO A 51 -15.08 -18.89 17.17
N ARG A 52 -13.79 -19.10 16.91
CA ARG A 52 -13.17 -18.94 15.59
C ARG A 52 -13.57 -20.08 14.63
N GLY A 53 -14.82 -20.04 14.18
CA GLY A 53 -15.45 -21.02 13.31
C GLY A 53 -15.20 -20.80 11.81
N ALA A 54 -16.00 -21.47 10.98
CA ALA A 54 -15.91 -21.40 9.53
C ALA A 54 -16.06 -19.96 9.00
N ASP A 55 -17.01 -19.19 9.56
CA ASP A 55 -17.29 -17.82 9.14
C ASP A 55 -16.08 -16.89 9.35
N TYR A 56 -15.38 -17.02 10.48
CA TYR A 56 -14.14 -16.27 10.72
C TYR A 56 -13.07 -16.62 9.68
N LYS A 57 -12.90 -17.90 9.34
CA LYS A 57 -11.92 -18.34 8.33
C LYS A 57 -12.28 -17.81 6.93
N LEU A 58 -13.56 -17.83 6.57
CA LEU A 58 -14.06 -17.28 5.30
C LEU A 58 -13.84 -15.77 5.23
N ALA A 59 -14.11 -15.03 6.31
CA ALA A 59 -13.85 -13.60 6.40
C ALA A 59 -12.36 -13.28 6.21
N LEU A 60 -11.46 -14.04 6.85
CA LEU A 60 -10.01 -13.86 6.66
C LEU A 60 -9.57 -14.15 5.21
N ALA A 61 -10.13 -15.19 4.59
CA ALA A 61 -9.83 -15.52 3.20
C ALA A 61 -10.28 -14.43 2.23
N ASP A 62 -11.49 -13.88 2.40
CA ASP A 62 -12.00 -12.77 1.59
C ASP A 62 -11.13 -11.51 1.74
N LEU A 63 -10.82 -11.14 2.99
CA LEU A 63 -9.93 -10.02 3.30
C LEU A 63 -8.56 -10.15 2.63
N ALA A 64 -7.92 -11.33 2.76
CA ALA A 64 -6.60 -11.58 2.19
C ALA A 64 -6.61 -11.56 0.65
N SER A 65 -7.71 -12.00 0.03
CA SER A 65 -7.88 -12.02 -1.42
C SER A 65 -8.05 -10.61 -2.00
N ARG A 66 -8.91 -9.79 -1.37
CA ARG A 66 -9.28 -8.45 -1.89
C ARG A 66 -8.27 -7.38 -1.55
N TRP A 67 -7.69 -7.45 -0.35
CA TRP A 67 -6.77 -6.44 0.18
C TRP A 67 -5.49 -7.10 0.73
N PRO A 68 -4.55 -7.48 -0.14
CA PRO A 68 -3.29 -8.09 0.26
C PRO A 68 -2.56 -7.27 1.34
N GLY A 69 -2.26 -7.90 2.48
CA GLY A 69 -1.65 -7.23 3.63
C GLY A 69 -2.63 -6.54 4.58
N GLY A 70 -3.93 -6.48 4.26
CA GLY A 70 -4.97 -5.89 5.11
C GLY A 70 -5.15 -6.61 6.45
N LEU A 71 -5.01 -7.94 6.50
CA LEU A 71 -5.02 -8.68 7.77
C LEU A 71 -3.89 -8.25 8.70
N ARG A 72 -2.67 -8.15 8.14
CA ARG A 72 -1.49 -7.74 8.89
C ARG A 72 -1.61 -6.30 9.39
N GLU A 73 -2.16 -5.41 8.58
CA GLU A 73 -2.49 -4.06 9.02
C GLU A 73 -3.47 -4.08 10.20
N GLY A 74 -4.60 -4.79 10.09
CA GLY A 74 -5.61 -4.85 11.14
C GLY A 74 -5.04 -5.34 12.48
N GLU A 75 -4.23 -6.41 12.44
CA GLU A 75 -3.50 -6.95 13.59
C GLU A 75 -2.56 -5.90 14.21
N LEU A 76 -1.88 -5.10 13.38
CA LEU A 76 -0.87 -4.16 13.84
C LEU A 76 -1.42 -2.80 14.28
N ILE A 77 -2.51 -2.31 13.69
CA ILE A 77 -3.05 -0.98 14.07
C ILE A 77 -4.10 -1.09 15.17
N GLY A 78 -4.75 -2.25 15.32
CA GLY A 78 -5.81 -2.48 16.27
C GLY A 78 -7.15 -1.81 15.92
N PRO A 79 -8.25 -2.20 16.59
CA PRO A 79 -9.61 -1.82 16.21
C PRO A 79 -9.87 -0.31 16.27
N ALA A 80 -9.30 0.39 17.25
CA ALA A 80 -9.46 1.84 17.38
C ALA A 80 -8.90 2.62 16.17
N ARG A 81 -7.78 2.15 15.58
CA ARG A 81 -7.20 2.76 14.38
C ARG A 81 -7.93 2.31 13.11
N VAL A 82 -8.41 1.07 13.04
CA VAL A 82 -9.33 0.61 11.98
C VAL A 82 -10.55 1.54 11.91
N ALA A 83 -11.21 1.82 13.04
CA ALA A 83 -12.36 2.70 13.09
C ALA A 83 -12.04 4.15 12.64
N LYS A 84 -10.86 4.68 12.99
CA LYS A 84 -10.40 5.99 12.49
C LYS A 84 -10.21 5.98 10.97
N ARG A 85 -9.58 4.94 10.43
CA ARG A 85 -9.37 4.80 8.98
C ARG A 85 -10.67 4.56 8.22
N LEU A 86 -11.65 3.86 8.80
CA LEU A 86 -12.99 3.74 8.24
C LEU A 86 -13.67 5.11 8.09
N ARG A 87 -13.63 5.94 9.15
CA ARG A 87 -14.17 7.30 9.08
C ARG A 87 -13.45 8.15 8.02
N ALA A 88 -12.13 8.07 7.95
CA ALA A 88 -11.35 8.77 6.94
C ALA A 88 -11.67 8.29 5.51
N ALA A 89 -11.81 6.99 5.29
CA ALA A 89 -12.22 6.42 4.00
C ALA A 89 -13.64 6.87 3.60
N SER A 90 -14.56 6.93 4.57
CA SER A 90 -15.95 7.38 4.35
C SER A 90 -16.00 8.86 4.01
N ALA A 91 -15.22 9.69 4.71
CA ALA A 91 -15.07 11.11 4.38
C ALA A 91 -14.47 11.30 2.98
N GLY A 92 -13.47 10.49 2.61
CA GLY A 92 -12.89 10.47 1.27
C GLY A 92 -13.90 10.09 0.18
N LEU A 93 -14.75 9.10 0.44
CA LEU A 93 -15.82 8.71 -0.48
C LEU A 93 -16.85 9.82 -0.71
N ALA A 94 -17.10 10.65 0.31
CA ALA A 94 -17.97 11.82 0.18
C ALA A 94 -17.32 12.99 -0.58
N GLN A 95 -15.99 13.03 -0.69
CA GLN A 95 -15.21 14.07 -1.37
C GLN A 95 -14.15 13.44 -2.31
N PRO A 96 -14.57 12.66 -3.34
CA PRO A 96 -13.64 11.84 -4.12
C PRO A 96 -12.67 12.68 -4.97
N GLU A 97 -13.08 13.87 -5.39
CA GLU A 97 -12.27 14.77 -6.23
C GLU A 97 -11.21 15.54 -5.43
N ARG A 98 -11.19 15.41 -4.10
CA ARG A 98 -10.24 16.13 -3.25
C ARG A 98 -8.82 15.56 -3.43
N PRO A 99 -7.82 16.38 -3.80
CA PRO A 99 -6.42 15.98 -3.86
C PRO A 99 -5.92 15.31 -2.58
N ARG A 100 -4.98 14.37 -2.69
CA ARG A 100 -4.39 13.69 -1.52
C ARG A 100 -3.69 14.65 -0.56
N ALA A 101 -3.04 15.69 -1.09
CA ALA A 101 -2.33 16.72 -0.33
C ALA A 101 -3.24 17.44 0.66
N ASP A 102 -4.50 17.60 0.31
CA ASP A 102 -5.48 18.34 1.11
C ASP A 102 -6.01 17.54 2.30
N TRP A 103 -5.60 16.27 2.47
CA TRP A 103 -5.97 15.45 3.62
C TRP A 103 -4.89 15.54 4.71
N PRO A 104 -5.11 16.34 5.78
CA PRO A 104 -4.08 16.60 6.79
C PRO A 104 -3.96 15.47 7.83
N ASP A 105 -4.99 14.67 8.01
CA ASP A 105 -5.04 13.64 9.04
C ASP A 105 -4.25 12.38 8.65
N GLU A 106 -3.53 11.81 9.63
CA GLU A 106 -2.72 10.59 9.48
C GLU A 106 -3.55 9.40 8.98
N ALA A 107 -4.78 9.23 9.46
CA ALA A 107 -5.62 8.11 9.04
C ALA A 107 -6.02 8.24 7.57
N ALA A 108 -6.36 9.45 7.11
CA ALA A 108 -6.64 9.71 5.69
C ALA A 108 -5.41 9.44 4.81
N ARG A 109 -4.23 9.94 5.18
CA ARG A 109 -2.97 9.67 4.45
C ARG A 109 -2.65 8.18 4.40
N ALA A 110 -2.87 7.45 5.51
CA ALA A 110 -2.67 6.00 5.54
C ALA A 110 -3.66 5.26 4.62
N VAL A 111 -4.94 5.67 4.60
CA VAL A 111 -5.96 5.09 3.71
C VAL A 111 -5.55 5.26 2.25
N LEU A 112 -5.08 6.46 1.89
CA LEU A 112 -4.61 6.80 0.55
C LEU A 112 -3.41 5.94 0.11
N CYS A 113 -2.41 5.80 0.98
CA CYS A 113 -1.25 4.94 0.71
C CYS A 113 -1.65 3.46 0.61
N TRP A 114 -2.57 2.98 1.46
CA TRP A 114 -3.08 1.61 1.36
C TRP A 114 -3.83 1.34 0.06
N ALA A 115 -4.62 2.30 -0.43
CA ALA A 115 -5.35 2.15 -1.69
C ALA A 115 -4.38 1.90 -2.85
N GLU A 116 -3.31 2.69 -2.96
CA GLU A 116 -2.26 2.52 -3.97
C GLU A 116 -1.49 1.20 -3.76
N LEU A 117 -1.10 0.90 -2.52
CA LEU A 117 -0.32 -0.30 -2.21
C LEU A 117 -1.06 -1.58 -2.58
N HIS A 118 -2.36 -1.66 -2.33
CA HIS A 118 -3.17 -2.81 -2.70
C HIS A 118 -3.19 -3.04 -4.20
N ASP A 119 -3.32 -1.99 -5.00
CA ASP A 119 -3.29 -2.10 -6.45
C ASP A 119 -1.90 -2.55 -6.94
N LEU A 120 -0.82 -2.02 -6.37
CA LEU A 120 0.56 -2.43 -6.70
C LEU A 120 0.81 -3.91 -6.35
N ILE A 121 0.37 -4.38 -5.18
CA ILE A 121 0.52 -5.79 -4.80
C ILE A 121 -0.35 -6.68 -5.70
N ARG A 122 -1.58 -6.27 -6.03
CA ARG A 122 -2.45 -7.01 -6.96
C ARG A 122 -1.81 -7.14 -8.34
N ASP A 123 -1.12 -6.12 -8.84
CA ASP A 123 -0.38 -6.19 -10.10
C ASP A 123 0.74 -7.24 -10.03
N GLN A 124 1.51 -7.28 -8.95
CA GLN A 124 2.55 -8.32 -8.76
C GLN A 124 1.98 -9.73 -8.65
N LEU A 125 0.84 -9.90 -7.97
CA LEU A 125 0.16 -11.19 -7.87
C LEU A 125 -0.42 -11.63 -9.22
N ALA A 126 -0.97 -10.71 -10.01
CA ALA A 126 -1.45 -10.99 -11.35
C ALA A 126 -0.30 -11.42 -12.28
N PHE A 127 0.84 -10.73 -12.23
CA PHE A 127 2.04 -11.14 -12.96
C PHE A 127 2.48 -12.55 -12.58
N ARG A 128 2.57 -12.88 -11.28
CA ARG A 128 2.96 -14.21 -10.83
C ARG A 128 2.05 -15.32 -11.31
N ARG A 129 0.75 -15.05 -11.48
CA ARG A 129 -0.21 -16.02 -12.05
C ARG A 129 -0.06 -16.15 -13.56
N ALA A 130 0.40 -15.11 -14.24
CA ALA A 130 0.63 -15.10 -15.68
C ALA A 130 1.99 -15.71 -16.09
N LEU A 131 2.90 -15.93 -15.13
CA LEU A 131 4.19 -16.56 -15.40
C LEU A 131 4.02 -18.03 -15.79
N SER A 132 4.79 -18.44 -16.80
CA SER A 132 4.91 -19.85 -17.15
C SER A 132 5.44 -20.67 -15.96
N PRO A 133 4.95 -21.90 -15.75
CA PRO A 133 5.49 -22.79 -14.73
C PRO A 133 7.01 -22.91 -14.83
N GLY A 134 7.70 -22.78 -13.70
CA GLY A 134 9.16 -22.92 -13.61
C GLY A 134 9.98 -21.63 -13.83
N LEU A 135 9.37 -20.52 -14.26
CA LEU A 135 10.07 -19.24 -14.35
C LEU A 135 10.07 -18.51 -13.00
N ALA A 136 11.27 -18.14 -12.53
CA ALA A 136 11.40 -17.30 -11.36
C ALA A 136 10.99 -15.85 -11.67
N PRO A 137 10.18 -15.19 -10.82
CA PRO A 137 9.81 -13.80 -11.04
C PRO A 137 11.02 -12.87 -10.86
N SER A 138 11.41 -12.15 -11.92
CA SER A 138 12.37 -11.05 -11.84
C SER A 138 11.69 -9.69 -11.96
N THR A 139 12.37 -8.65 -11.50
CA THR A 139 11.87 -7.28 -11.64
C THR A 139 11.86 -6.84 -13.11
N GLU A 140 12.84 -7.23 -13.94
CA GLU A 140 12.83 -6.91 -15.37
C GLU A 140 11.63 -7.55 -16.09
N ALA A 141 11.34 -8.82 -15.79
CA ALA A 141 10.20 -9.51 -16.39
C ALA A 141 8.87 -8.85 -16.00
N PHE A 142 8.76 -8.37 -14.74
CA PHE A 142 7.60 -7.60 -14.29
C PHE A 142 7.50 -6.24 -14.97
N ALA A 143 8.62 -5.54 -15.18
CA ALA A 143 8.66 -4.27 -15.91
C ALA A 143 8.15 -4.43 -17.35
N ALA A 144 8.66 -5.44 -18.07
CA ALA A 144 8.20 -5.76 -19.42
C ALA A 144 6.69 -6.10 -19.45
N TRP A 145 6.22 -6.91 -18.49
CA TRP A 145 4.82 -7.29 -18.39
C TRP A 145 3.89 -6.10 -18.08
N THR A 146 4.29 -5.20 -17.17
CA THR A 146 3.49 -4.01 -16.82
C THR A 146 3.40 -3.03 -17.99
N GLN A 147 4.47 -2.89 -18.77
CA GLN A 147 4.48 -2.12 -20.02
C GLN A 147 3.52 -2.73 -21.05
N ALA A 148 3.62 -4.04 -21.31
CA ALA A 148 2.76 -4.74 -22.26
C ALA A 148 1.28 -4.71 -21.85
N ALA A 149 0.98 -4.81 -20.56
CA ALA A 149 -0.37 -4.77 -20.02
C ALA A 149 -0.93 -3.34 -19.83
N ALA A 150 -0.26 -2.31 -20.35
CA ALA A 150 -0.65 -0.89 -20.25
C ALA A 150 -0.96 -0.43 -18.81
N ARG A 151 -0.22 -0.94 -17.80
CA ARG A 151 -0.38 -0.55 -16.38
C ARG A 151 0.43 0.72 -16.02
N THR A 152 0.79 1.51 -17.03
CA THR A 152 1.66 2.69 -16.92
C THR A 152 1.18 3.77 -15.95
N PRO A 153 -0.12 4.02 -15.70
CA PRO A 153 -0.52 5.01 -14.70
C PRO A 153 -0.16 4.63 -13.25
N ARG A 154 -0.03 3.33 -12.95
CA ARG A 154 0.36 2.83 -11.61
C ARG A 154 1.86 2.58 -11.51
N TRP A 155 2.46 2.12 -12.60
CA TRP A 155 3.90 1.90 -12.76
C TRP A 155 4.44 2.85 -13.83
N PRO A 156 4.53 4.17 -13.55
CA PRO A 156 5.12 5.11 -14.49
C PRO A 156 6.57 4.73 -14.76
N ASP A 157 6.95 4.68 -16.04
CA ASP A 157 8.27 4.24 -16.49
C ASP A 157 8.72 2.89 -15.88
N PRO A 158 8.07 1.76 -16.27
CA PRO A 158 8.39 0.45 -15.74
C PRO A 158 9.85 0.04 -15.88
N ALA A 159 10.56 0.54 -16.89
CA ALA A 159 11.97 0.21 -17.15
C ALA A 159 12.88 0.59 -15.97
N ARG A 160 12.47 1.54 -15.13
CA ARG A 160 13.20 1.97 -13.94
C ARG A 160 13.00 1.06 -12.73
N LEU A 161 12.06 0.12 -12.78
CA LEU A 161 11.75 -0.77 -11.66
C LEU A 161 12.99 -1.45 -11.05
N PRO A 162 13.90 -2.09 -11.82
CA PRO A 162 15.06 -2.76 -11.25
C PRO A 162 15.96 -1.83 -10.41
N ALA A 163 16.14 -0.57 -10.82
CA ALA A 163 16.92 0.40 -10.08
C ALA A 163 16.24 0.86 -8.77
N ILE A 164 14.91 0.82 -8.73
CA ILE A 164 14.11 1.30 -7.59
C ILE A 164 13.83 0.19 -6.59
N VAL A 165 13.56 -1.02 -7.06
CA VAL A 165 13.11 -2.13 -6.21
C VAL A 165 14.10 -3.28 -6.10
N GLY A 166 15.21 -3.22 -6.85
CA GLY A 166 16.21 -4.28 -6.96
C GLY A 166 15.83 -5.38 -7.96
N ALA A 167 16.75 -6.32 -8.19
CA ALA A 167 16.61 -7.35 -9.23
C ALA A 167 15.49 -8.39 -8.94
N LYS A 168 15.16 -8.62 -7.66
CA LYS A 168 14.21 -9.67 -7.24
C LYS A 168 12.81 -9.10 -7.01
N LEU A 169 11.82 -9.62 -7.73
CA LEU A 169 10.43 -9.17 -7.54
C LEU A 169 9.80 -9.75 -6.27
N ARG A 170 9.72 -8.91 -5.24
CA ARG A 170 9.07 -9.21 -3.96
C ARG A 170 7.95 -8.22 -3.69
N VAL A 171 7.07 -8.57 -2.75
CA VAL A 171 6.06 -7.64 -2.20
C VAL A 171 6.71 -6.33 -1.72
N ARG A 172 7.94 -6.42 -1.18
CA ARG A 172 8.75 -5.26 -0.80
C ARG A 172 8.92 -4.24 -1.93
N GLY A 173 8.96 -4.67 -3.19
CA GLY A 173 9.03 -3.78 -4.34
C GLY A 173 7.81 -2.88 -4.49
N ALA A 174 6.61 -3.31 -4.08
CA ALA A 174 5.43 -2.45 -4.08
C ALA A 174 5.55 -1.32 -3.04
N TYR A 175 6.15 -1.63 -1.87
CA TYR A 175 6.43 -0.62 -0.84
C TYR A 175 7.51 0.37 -1.30
N LEU A 176 8.61 -0.13 -1.87
CA LEU A 176 9.68 0.71 -2.42
C LEU A 176 9.16 1.62 -3.53
N TRP A 177 8.35 1.08 -4.45
CA TRP A 177 7.75 1.88 -5.50
C TRP A 177 6.83 2.97 -4.96
N LEU A 178 5.97 2.64 -3.99
CA LEU A 178 5.09 3.62 -3.35
C LEU A 178 5.87 4.68 -2.57
N ALA A 179 6.93 4.28 -1.85
CA ALA A 179 7.81 5.20 -1.12
C ALA A 179 8.46 6.20 -2.09
N ALA A 180 9.03 5.72 -3.20
CA ALA A 180 9.60 6.58 -4.24
C ALA A 180 8.56 7.55 -4.84
N ARG A 181 7.37 7.05 -5.20
CA ARG A 181 6.28 7.87 -5.78
C ARG A 181 5.71 8.90 -4.81
N SER A 182 5.58 8.56 -3.54
CA SER A 182 5.01 9.45 -2.52
C SER A 182 6.05 10.37 -1.89
N GLY A 183 7.33 10.21 -2.22
CA GLY A 183 8.43 10.97 -1.64
C GLY A 183 8.66 10.67 -0.16
N LEU A 184 8.20 9.52 0.33
CA LEU A 184 8.41 9.06 1.71
C LEU A 184 9.59 8.09 1.76
N ASP A 185 10.37 8.15 2.85
CA ASP A 185 11.27 7.04 3.13
C ASP A 185 10.46 5.84 3.62
N LEU A 186 11.08 4.67 3.56
CA LEU A 186 10.41 3.42 3.85
C LEU A 186 9.99 3.29 5.33
N PRO A 187 10.79 3.74 6.31
CA PRO A 187 10.34 3.85 7.71
C PRO A 187 9.11 4.75 7.88
N SER A 188 9.06 5.91 7.24
CA SER A 188 7.93 6.86 7.31
C SER A 188 6.68 6.28 6.67
N LEU A 189 6.82 5.64 5.50
CA LEU A 189 5.70 4.94 4.85
C LEU A 189 5.16 3.81 5.75
N ASN A 190 6.03 2.98 6.32
CA ASN A 190 5.60 1.90 7.22
C ASN A 190 5.00 2.44 8.52
N GLY A 191 5.59 3.50 9.10
CA GLY A 191 5.05 4.20 10.25
C GLY A 191 3.64 4.70 10.00
N LEU A 192 3.40 5.29 8.82
CA LEU A 192 2.07 5.71 8.38
C LEU A 192 1.11 4.52 8.20
N LEU A 193 1.53 3.46 7.50
CA LEU A 193 0.69 2.32 7.15
C LEU A 193 0.37 1.41 8.35
N LEU A 194 1.34 1.20 9.25
CA LEU A 194 1.27 0.19 10.32
C LEU A 194 1.20 0.81 11.72
N ALA A 195 1.38 2.13 11.85
CA ALA A 195 1.39 2.85 13.12
C ALA A 195 2.45 2.37 14.14
N ARG A 196 3.52 1.74 13.66
CA ARG A 196 4.62 1.23 14.47
C ARG A 196 5.89 1.05 13.64
N ALA A 197 7.04 1.26 14.27
CA ALA A 197 8.32 0.82 13.76
C ALA A 197 8.50 -0.69 13.96
N GLY A 198 9.40 -1.31 13.19
CA GLY A 198 9.74 -2.72 13.35
C GLY A 198 10.75 -3.25 12.34
N HIS A 199 10.95 -4.57 12.37
CA HIS A 199 11.90 -5.27 11.49
C HIS A 199 11.58 -5.15 9.98
N TRP A 200 10.40 -4.64 9.63
CA TRP A 200 10.00 -4.35 8.25
C TRP A 200 10.48 -2.96 7.78
N ASP A 201 11.08 -2.13 8.62
CA ASP A 201 11.53 -0.79 8.23
C ASP A 201 12.83 -0.83 7.42
N ARG A 202 13.64 -1.87 7.59
CA ARG A 202 14.90 -2.05 6.87
C ARG A 202 15.20 -3.51 6.61
N ARG A 203 15.66 -3.81 5.40
CA ARG A 203 16.21 -5.12 5.00
C ARG A 203 17.61 -4.95 4.42
N PRO A 204 18.46 -5.99 4.50
CA PRO A 204 19.83 -5.90 3.98
C PRO A 204 19.91 -5.59 2.47
N ASP A 205 18.86 -5.93 1.73
CA ASP A 205 18.76 -5.77 0.27
C ASP A 205 17.91 -4.56 -0.15
N ASP A 206 17.48 -3.72 0.79
CA ASP A 206 16.80 -2.48 0.45
C ASP A 206 17.80 -1.48 -0.20
N PRO A 207 17.41 -0.73 -1.24
CA PRO A 207 18.23 0.33 -1.82
C PRO A 207 18.59 1.42 -0.80
N SER A 208 19.76 2.04 -0.96
CA SER A 208 20.25 3.07 -0.04
C SER A 208 19.30 4.26 0.11
N TRP A 209 18.63 4.67 -0.97
CA TRP A 209 17.67 5.80 -0.97
C TRP A 209 16.48 5.55 -0.04
N ALA A 210 16.11 4.29 0.22
CA ALA A 210 14.90 3.93 0.93
C ALA A 210 14.90 4.28 2.43
N HIS A 211 16.07 4.59 2.99
CA HIS A 211 16.24 4.86 4.42
C HIS A 211 16.83 6.23 4.74
N SER A 212 17.18 7.03 3.72
CA SER A 212 17.70 8.38 3.94
C SER A 212 16.55 9.25 4.46
N PRO A 213 16.66 9.91 5.63
CA PRO A 213 15.61 10.81 6.14
C PRO A 213 15.45 12.02 5.22
#